data_AF-A0A1X7GIT5-F1
#
_entry.id   AF-A0A1X7GIT5-F1
#
_cell.length_a   1.000
_cell.length_b   1.000
_cell.length_c   1.000
_cell.angle_alpha   90.00
_cell.angle_beta   90.00
_cell.angle_gamma   90.00
#
_symmetry.space_group_name_H-M   'P 1'
#
loop_
_entity.id
_entity.type
_entity.pdbx_description
1 polymer ?
#
loop_
_entity_poly.entity_id
_entity_poly.type
_entity_poly.pdbx_seq_one_letter_code
_entity_poly.pdbx_strand_id
1 'polypeptide(L)'
;MRRKGERLRPILLDTYGPEHGVARAIRDGDRWFGAWQRQKATPYAMLAKRTGIPLARISALDAGDRISRAELDALAIAWSVSTGDLIASIGESTQIVD
;
A
#
# COMPACT_ATOMS: atom_id res chain seq x y z
N MET A 1 16.98 23.96 2.54
CA MET A 1 16.68 25.20 1.79
C MET A 1 15.38 24.99 1.02
N ARG A 2 14.24 25.51 1.50
CA ARG A 2 12.92 25.46 0.82
C ARG A 2 12.83 26.63 -0.17
N ARG A 3 12.42 26.39 -1.41
CA ARG A 3 12.24 27.46 -2.41
C ARG A 3 10.88 28.14 -2.21
N LYS A 4 10.88 29.47 -2.13
CA LYS A 4 9.68 30.32 -2.04
C LYS A 4 8.80 30.06 -3.28
N GLY A 5 7.56 29.58 -3.08
CA GLY A 5 6.59 29.38 -4.16
C GLY A 5 6.18 27.92 -4.44
N GLU A 6 6.73 26.93 -3.73
CA GLU A 6 6.28 25.54 -3.86
C GLU A 6 4.89 25.38 -3.21
N ARG A 7 3.83 25.58 -4.01
CA ARG A 7 2.48 25.15 -3.64
C ARG A 7 2.56 23.63 -3.48
N LEU A 8 2.45 23.16 -2.23
CA LEU A 8 2.18 21.75 -1.94
C LEU A 8 0.93 21.38 -2.76
N ARG A 9 1.11 20.63 -3.85
CA ARG A 9 -0.04 20.12 -4.59
C ARG A 9 -0.78 19.21 -3.63
N PRO A 10 -2.11 19.34 -3.49
CA PRO A 10 -2.88 18.38 -2.71
C PRO A 10 -2.56 16.98 -3.23
N ILE A 11 -2.05 16.11 -2.37
CA ILE A 11 -1.94 14.70 -2.67
C ILE A 11 -3.38 14.20 -2.64
N LEU A 12 -3.94 13.95 -3.82
CA LEU A 12 -5.23 13.26 -3.91
C LEU A 12 -4.98 11.82 -3.47
N LEU A 13 -5.66 11.41 -2.40
CA LEU A 13 -5.65 10.03 -2.00
C LEU A 13 -6.51 9.21 -2.96
N ASP A 14 -5.99 8.06 -3.35
CA ASP A 14 -6.79 7.06 -4.04
C ASP A 14 -7.66 6.34 -3.02
N THR A 15 -8.96 6.26 -3.31
CA THR A 15 -9.97 5.79 -2.36
C THR A 15 -10.33 4.35 -2.65
N TYR A 16 -10.19 3.49 -1.64
CA TYR A 16 -10.62 2.10 -1.74
C TYR A 16 -12.14 1.96 -1.55
N GLY A 17 -12.76 1.08 -2.33
CA GLY A 17 -14.18 0.78 -2.24
C GLY A 17 -14.56 -0.45 -3.08
N PRO A 18 -15.81 -0.92 -3.02
CA PRO A 18 -16.25 -2.17 -3.68
C PRO A 18 -16.03 -2.20 -5.20
N GLU A 19 -16.16 -1.05 -5.86
CA GLU A 19 -15.96 -0.91 -7.31
C GLU A 19 -14.50 -0.66 -7.70
N HIS A 20 -13.59 -0.54 -6.71
CA HIS A 20 -12.19 -0.27 -6.96
C HIS A 20 -11.51 -1.50 -7.60
N GLY A 21 -10.58 -1.28 -8.53
CA GLY A 21 -9.89 -2.38 -9.24
C GLY A 21 -9.21 -3.38 -8.31
N VAL A 22 -8.66 -2.88 -7.18
CA VAL A 22 -8.09 -3.73 -6.12
C VAL A 22 -9.15 -4.60 -5.44
N ALA A 23 -10.33 -4.07 -5.15
CA ALA A 23 -11.41 -4.85 -4.52
C ALA A 23 -11.87 -5.98 -5.46
N ARG A 24 -11.96 -5.69 -6.76
CA ARG A 24 -12.23 -6.72 -7.78
C ARG A 24 -11.14 -7.79 -7.82
N ALA A 25 -9.87 -7.40 -7.87
CA ALA A 25 -8.74 -8.32 -7.89
C ALA A 25 -8.75 -9.26 -6.66
N ILE A 26 -8.98 -8.71 -5.47
CA ILE A 26 -9.06 -9.49 -4.23
C ILE A 26 -10.23 -10.48 -4.28
N ARG A 27 -11.41 -10.05 -4.76
CA ARG A 27 -12.55 -10.95 -4.95
C ARG A 27 -12.25 -12.08 -5.94
N ASP A 28 -11.44 -11.79 -6.97
CA ASP A 28 -11.01 -12.76 -7.98
C ASP A 28 -9.88 -13.70 -7.46
N GLY A 29 -9.44 -13.51 -6.21
CA GLY A 29 -8.51 -14.40 -5.50
C GLY A 29 -7.10 -13.83 -5.28
N ASP A 30 -6.86 -12.59 -5.70
CA ASP A 30 -5.56 -11.96 -5.48
C ASP A 30 -5.36 -11.57 -4.01
N ARG A 31 -4.10 -11.62 -3.57
CA ARG A 31 -3.73 -11.06 -2.25
C ARG A 31 -3.74 -9.54 -2.31
N TRP A 32 -4.14 -8.92 -1.21
CA TRP A 32 -4.25 -7.45 -1.09
C TRP A 32 -2.97 -6.73 -1.55
N PHE A 33 -1.79 -7.22 -1.13
CA PHE A 33 -0.51 -6.58 -1.46
C PHE A 33 -0.23 -6.61 -2.97
N GLY A 34 -0.35 -7.79 -3.60
CA GLY A 34 -0.14 -7.97 -5.03
C GLY A 34 -1.17 -7.23 -5.90
N ALA A 35 -2.40 -7.10 -5.40
CA ALA A 35 -3.43 -6.29 -6.05
C ALA A 35 -3.07 -4.79 -6.04
N TRP A 36 -2.68 -4.24 -4.89
CA TRP A 36 -2.23 -2.85 -4.79
C TRP A 36 -0.94 -2.58 -5.56
N GLN A 37 0.03 -3.49 -5.50
CA GLN A 37 1.30 -3.32 -6.20
C GLN A 37 1.10 -3.21 -7.72
N ARG A 38 0.21 -4.03 -8.29
CA ARG A 38 -0.15 -3.97 -9.72
C ARG A 38 -0.97 -2.73 -10.04
N GLN A 39 -1.96 -2.38 -9.23
CA GLN A 39 -2.75 -1.17 -9.41
C GLN A 39 -1.88 0.10 -9.44
N LYS A 40 -0.88 0.17 -8.56
CA LYS A 40 0.05 1.29 -8.45
C LYS A 40 1.27 1.16 -9.35
N ALA A 41 1.36 0.08 -10.13
CA ALA A 41 2.48 -0.25 -11.03
C ALA A 41 3.87 0.03 -10.41
N THR A 42 4.06 -0.37 -9.14
CA THR A 42 5.24 0.00 -8.35
C THR A 42 6.22 -1.17 -8.24
N PRO A 43 7.40 -1.15 -8.89
CA PRO A 43 8.39 -2.22 -8.77
C PRO A 43 8.88 -2.39 -7.32
N TYR A 44 9.15 -3.62 -6.88
CA TYR A 44 9.54 -3.89 -5.48
C TYR A 44 10.78 -3.11 -5.03
N ALA A 45 11.80 -2.98 -5.89
CA ALA A 45 12.99 -2.18 -5.58
C ALA A 45 12.66 -0.69 -5.34
N MET A 46 11.68 -0.15 -6.08
CA MET A 46 11.21 1.22 -5.87
C MET A 46 10.41 1.32 -4.57
N LEU A 47 9.57 0.33 -4.28
CA LEU A 47 8.79 0.28 -3.04
C LEU A 47 9.70 0.22 -1.81
N ALA A 48 10.74 -0.61 -1.86
CA ALA A 48 11.75 -0.72 -0.79
C ALA A 48 12.42 0.63 -0.51
N LYS A 49 12.84 1.32 -1.58
CA LYS A 49 13.46 2.65 -1.47
C LYS A 49 12.50 3.71 -0.91
N ARG A 50 11.22 3.68 -1.28
CA ARG A 50 10.23 4.68 -0.86
C ARG A 50 9.73 4.49 0.56
N THR A 51 9.61 3.24 0.99
CA THR A 51 9.03 2.86 2.29
C THR A 51 10.08 2.60 3.37
N GLY A 52 11.33 2.32 2.97
CA GLY A 52 12.36 1.82 3.87
C GLY A 52 12.19 0.33 4.24
N ILE A 53 11.14 -0.33 3.74
CA ILE A 53 10.92 -1.76 3.97
C ILE A 53 11.95 -2.57 3.16
N PRO A 54 12.71 -3.48 3.77
CA PRO A 54 13.68 -4.29 3.04
C PRO A 54 13.03 -5.11 1.91
N LEU A 55 13.77 -5.33 0.82
CA LEU A 55 13.24 -6.08 -0.33
C LEU A 55 12.76 -7.49 0.05
N ALA A 56 13.53 -8.19 0.90
CA ALA A 56 13.14 -9.50 1.42
C ALA A 56 11.82 -9.45 2.20
N ARG A 57 11.57 -8.35 2.92
CA ARG A 57 10.34 -8.14 3.65
C ARG A 57 9.16 -7.85 2.71
N ILE A 58 9.36 -7.07 1.66
CA ILE A 58 8.37 -6.90 0.58
C ILE A 58 8.01 -8.23 -0.08
N SER A 59 8.99 -9.09 -0.35
CA SER A 59 8.72 -10.43 -0.89
C SER A 59 7.92 -11.30 0.07
N ALA A 60 8.14 -11.20 1.39
CA ALA A 60 7.34 -11.90 2.39
C ALA A 60 5.88 -11.40 2.41
N LEU A 61 5.67 -10.08 2.32
CA LEU A 61 4.33 -9.49 2.23
C LEU A 61 3.58 -9.94 0.97
N ASP A 62 4.24 -9.99 -0.18
CA ASP A 62 3.68 -10.54 -1.42
C ASP A 62 3.32 -12.03 -1.29
N ALA A 63 4.17 -12.77 -0.56
CA ALA A 63 3.93 -14.15 -0.16
C ALA A 63 2.81 -14.33 0.90
N GLY A 64 2.17 -13.24 1.37
CA GLY A 64 1.00 -13.27 2.25
C GLY A 64 1.35 -13.31 3.73
N ASP A 65 2.57 -12.94 4.11
CA ASP A 65 2.95 -12.80 5.51
C ASP A 65 2.18 -11.64 6.18
N ARG A 66 2.15 -11.66 7.51
CA ARG A 66 1.56 -10.58 8.31
C ARG A 66 2.33 -9.28 8.09
N ILE A 67 1.68 -8.15 8.29
CA ILE A 67 2.21 -6.80 8.14
C ILE A 67 2.08 -6.03 9.46
N SER A 68 3.10 -5.26 9.83
CA SER A 68 2.99 -4.38 11.00
C SER A 68 2.25 -3.09 10.70
N ARG A 69 1.73 -2.41 11.72
CA ARG A 69 1.09 -1.09 11.53
C ARG A 69 2.03 -0.07 10.89
N ALA A 70 3.31 -0.07 11.28
CA ALA A 70 4.31 0.84 10.71
C ALA A 70 4.60 0.56 9.23
N GLU A 71 4.67 -0.71 8.83
CA GLU A 71 4.82 -1.09 7.43
C GLU A 71 3.60 -0.68 6.60
N LEU A 72 2.40 -0.84 7.17
CA LEU A 72 1.15 -0.44 6.54
C LEU A 72 1.09 1.07 6.29
N ASP A 73 1.44 1.88 7.29
CA ASP A 73 1.50 3.34 7.16
C ASP A 73 2.54 3.79 6.12
N ALA A 74 3.70 3.11 6.06
CA ALA A 74 4.71 3.40 5.04
C ALA A 74 4.20 3.11 3.62
N LEU A 75 3.46 2.01 3.42
CA LEU A 75 2.83 1.68 2.15
C LEU A 75 1.72 2.68 1.78
N ALA A 76 0.89 3.07 2.74
CA ALA A 76 -0.17 4.07 2.57
C ALA A 76 0.40 5.38 1.99
N ILE A 77 1.50 5.86 2.58
CA ILE A 77 2.21 7.05 2.10
C ILE A 77 2.80 6.83 0.71
N ALA A 78 3.47 5.69 0.47
CA ALA A 78 4.13 5.42 -0.80
C ALA A 78 3.16 5.29 -1.99
N TRP A 79 1.92 4.89 -1.73
CA TRP A 79 0.87 4.70 -2.72
C TRP A 79 -0.18 5.81 -2.75
N SER A 80 -0.06 6.82 -1.87
CA SER A 80 -1.05 7.87 -1.67
C SER A 80 -2.46 7.30 -1.46
N VAL A 81 -2.57 6.35 -0.52
CA VAL A 81 -3.83 5.72 -0.09
C VAL A 81 -3.96 5.95 1.42
N SER A 82 -5.17 6.00 1.96
CA SER A 82 -5.32 6.08 3.41
C SER A 82 -4.94 4.75 4.08
N THR A 83 -4.39 4.78 5.29
CA THR A 83 -4.15 3.54 6.06
C THR A 83 -5.46 2.77 6.27
N GLY A 84 -6.56 3.47 6.53
CA GLY A 84 -7.89 2.85 6.71
C GLY A 84 -8.35 2.08 5.48
N ASP A 85 -8.05 2.58 4.29
CA ASP A 85 -8.38 1.93 3.02
C ASP A 85 -7.52 0.69 2.77
N LEU A 86 -6.23 0.74 3.14
CA LEU A 86 -5.40 -0.47 3.12
C LEU A 86 -5.90 -1.52 4.12
N ILE A 87 -6.28 -1.12 5.35
CA ILE A 87 -6.89 -2.01 6.34
C ILE A 87 -8.17 -2.63 5.77
N ALA A 88 -9.06 -1.83 5.19
CA ALA A 88 -10.30 -2.31 4.58
C ALA A 88 -10.04 -3.31 3.45
N SER A 89 -8.94 -3.16 2.70
CA SER A 89 -8.55 -4.11 1.66
C SER A 89 -7.95 -5.41 2.19
N ILE A 90 -7.36 -5.41 3.39
CA ILE A 90 -6.87 -6.63 4.06
C ILE A 90 -8.04 -7.45 4.63
N GLY A 91 -9.13 -6.78 5.01
CA GLY A 91 -10.32 -7.36 5.62
C GLY A 91 -10.09 -7.77 7.09
N GLU A 92 -10.96 -8.62 7.63
CA GLU A 92 -10.87 -9.13 9.02
C GLU A 92 -9.69 -10.11 9.25
N SER A 93 -8.84 -10.30 8.26
CA SER A 93 -7.71 -11.21 8.32
C SER A 93 -6.74 -10.80 9.44
N THR A 94 -6.30 -11.76 10.27
CA THR A 94 -5.27 -11.60 11.33
C THR A 94 -3.86 -11.30 10.77
N GLN A 95 -3.80 -10.61 9.63
CA GLN A 95 -2.59 -10.23 8.93
C GLN A 95 -1.98 -8.94 9.46
N ILE A 96 -2.68 -8.12 10.24
CA ILE A 96 -2.11 -6.91 10.85
C ILE A 96 -1.60 -7.23 12.26
N VAL A 97 -0.35 -6.86 12.55
CA VAL A 97 0.29 -7.00 13.86
C VAL A 97 0.78 -5.65 14.38
N ASP A 98 0.88 -5.50 15.70
CA ASP A 98 1.46 -4.32 16.37
C ASP A 98 2.99 -4.36 16.41
#